data_AF-A0A285CMA8-F1
#
_entry.id   AF-A0A285CMA8-F1
#
_cell.length_a   1.000
_cell.length_b   1.000
_cell.length_c   1.000
_cell.angle_alpha   90.00
_cell.angle_beta   90.00
_cell.angle_gamma   90.00
#
_symmetry.space_group_name_H-M   'P 1'
#
loop_
_entity.id
_entity.type
_entity.pdbx_description
1 polymer ?
#
loop_
_entity_poly.entity_id
_entity_poly.type
_entity_poly.pdbx_seq_one_letter_code
_entity_poly.pdbx_strand_id
1 'polypeptide(L)' 'MSKVKLSIESQKIRERVALKLSHSSISQERKLTATGHIVKPVHVTKNDPLVKRMIGTR' A
#
# COMPACT_ATOMS: atom_id res chain seq x y z
N MET A 1 39.76 -0.39 13.80
CA MET A 1 38.33 -0.77 13.81
C MET A 1 37.58 0.22 14.70
N SER A 2 37.13 1.35 14.15
CA SER A 2 36.39 2.35 14.91
C SER A 2 34.98 1.81 15.22
N LYS A 3 34.69 1.53 16.49
CA LYS A 3 33.33 1.23 16.94
C LYS A 3 32.46 2.46 16.70
N VAL A 4 31.61 2.41 15.68
CA VAL A 4 30.60 3.43 15.41
C VAL A 4 29.65 3.43 16.60
N LYS A 5 29.72 4.48 17.44
CA LYS A 5 28.74 4.69 18.51
C LYS A 5 27.41 4.94 17.82
N LEU A 6 26.51 3.96 17.90
CA LEU A 6 25.13 4.18 17.48
C LEU A 6 24.56 5.27 18.40
N SER A 7 24.06 6.36 17.82
CA SER A 7 23.39 7.45 18.55
C SER A 7 22.12 7.00 19.30
N ILE A 8 21.74 5.74 19.11
CA ILE A 8 20.54 5.13 19.66
C ILE A 8 20.99 4.06 20.64
N GLU A 9 20.50 4.18 21.86
CA GLU A 9 20.69 3.22 22.93
C GLU A 9 20.23 1.82 22.52
N SER A 10 21.03 0.79 22.84
CA SER A 10 20.76 -0.58 22.42
C SER A 10 19.40 -1.10 22.90
N GLN A 11 18.89 -0.61 24.03
CA GLN A 11 17.58 -0.95 24.56
C GLN A 11 16.45 -0.51 23.63
N LYS A 12 16.52 0.72 23.11
CA LYS A 12 15.55 1.25 22.13
C LYS A 12 15.53 0.46 20.82
N ILE A 13 16.67 -0.10 20.42
CA ILE A 13 16.76 -0.99 19.25
C ILE A 13 16.00 -2.29 19.52
N ARG A 14 16.20 -2.90 20.69
CA ARG A 14 15.51 -4.16 21.07
C ARG A 14 13.99 -3.96 21.15
N GLU A 15 13.54 -2.88 21.76
CA GLU A 15 12.11 -2.53 21.84
C GLU A 15 11.50 -2.36 20.44
N ARG A 16 12.21 -1.65 19.54
CA ARG A 16 11.76 -1.45 18.16
C ARG A 16 11.70 -2.75 17.35
N VAL A 17 12.66 -3.64 17.57
CA VAL A 17 12.68 -4.97 16.92
C VAL A 17 11.54 -5.84 17.45
N ALA A 18 11.32 -5.85 18.77
CA ALA A 18 10.21 -6.58 19.38
C ALA A 18 8.85 -6.13 18.83
N LEU A 19 8.61 -4.81 18.71
CA LEU A 19 7.40 -4.26 18.11
C LEU A 19 7.23 -4.64 16.63
N LYS A 20 8.30 -4.58 15.84
CA LYS A 20 8.24 -4.98 14.42
C LYS A 20 7.95 -6.47 14.26
N LEU A 21 8.56 -7.31 15.09
CA LEU A 21 8.31 -8.75 15.08
C LEU A 21 6.88 -9.09 15.52
N SER A 22 6.34 -8.42 16.55
CA SER A 22 4.95 -8.63 16.98
C SER A 22 3.92 -8.21 15.92
N HIS A 23 4.21 -7.20 15.10
CA HIS A 23 3.34 -6.81 14.00
C HIS A 23 3.46 -7.71 12.76
N SER A 24 4.56 -8.47 12.63
CA SER A 24 4.78 -9.35 11.48
C SER A 24 3.94 -10.64 11.54
N SER A 25 3.70 -11.21 12.73
CA SER A 25 2.83 -12.39 12.90
C SER A 25 1.33 -12.07 12.74
N ILE A 26 0.91 -10.84 13.04
CA ILE A 26 -0.48 -10.37 12.85
C ILE A 26 -0.77 -10.05 11.36
N SER A 27 0.25 -10.02 10.50
CA SER A 27 0.09 -9.74 9.07
C SER A 27 -0.31 -10.95 8.21
N GLN A 28 -0.26 -12.18 8.74
CA GLN A 28 -0.67 -13.37 7.98
C GLN A 28 -2.19 -13.60 7.97
N GLU A 29 -2.95 -13.01 8.91
CA GLU A 29 -4.41 -13.14 8.97
C GLU A 29 -5.18 -11.92 8.43
N ARG A 30 -4.48 -10.93 7.86
CA ARG A 30 -5.13 -9.97 6.97
C ARG A 30 -5.11 -10.57 5.58
N LYS A 31 -6.18 -11.34 5.31
CA LYS A 31 -6.75 -11.60 3.98
C LYS A 31 -6.08 -10.77 2.91
N LEU A 32 -5.48 -11.44 1.94
CA LEU A 32 -5.33 -11.02 0.54
C LEU A 32 -6.09 -9.72 0.22
N THR A 33 -5.56 -8.59 0.66
CA THR A 33 -5.92 -7.27 0.18
C THR A 33 -4.72 -6.87 -0.62
N ALA A 34 -4.49 -7.67 -1.67
CA ALA A 34 -3.76 -7.23 -2.82
C ALA A 34 -4.26 -5.82 -3.10
N THR A 35 -3.35 -4.85 -3.06
CA THR A 35 -3.54 -3.55 -3.68
C THR A 35 -3.91 -3.82 -5.13
N GLY A 36 -5.21 -3.84 -5.34
CA GLY A 36 -5.84 -4.57 -6.43
C GLY A 36 -7.32 -4.37 -6.23
N HIS A 37 -7.73 -3.11 -6.16
CA HIS A 37 -9.05 -2.78 -6.66
C HIS A 37 -9.08 -3.36 -8.08
N ILE A 38 -9.66 -4.55 -8.23
CA ILE A 38 -10.06 -5.07 -9.53
C ILE A 38 -11.15 -4.09 -9.94
N VAL A 39 -10.72 -2.99 -10.55
CA VAL A 39 -11.62 -1.99 -11.12
C VAL A 39 -12.33 -2.73 -12.24
N LYS A 40 -13.61 -3.04 -12.03
CA LYS A 40 -14.44 -3.58 -13.09
C LYS A 40 -14.41 -2.54 -14.24
N PRO A 41 -14.07 -2.93 -15.48
CA PRO A 41 -14.15 -2.00 -16.58
C PRO A 41 -15.60 -1.54 -16.71
N VAL A 42 -15.79 -0.22 -16.58
CA VAL A 42 -17.10 0.40 -16.82
C VAL A 42 -17.33 0.33 -18.32
N HIS A 43 -18.39 -0.36 -18.72
CA HIS A 43 -18.80 -0.42 -20.11
C HIS A 43 -19.40 0.95 -20.48
N VAL A 44 -18.61 1.78 -21.16
CA VAL A 44 -19.08 3.05 -21.70
C VAL A 44 -19.55 2.85 -23.13
N THR A 45 -20.73 3.40 -23.46
CA THR A 45 -21.29 3.34 -24.81
C THR A 45 -20.95 4.62 -25.57
N LYS A 46 -21.02 4.62 -26.91
CA LYS A 46 -20.81 5.83 -27.73
C LYS A 46 -21.82 6.95 -27.43
N ASN A 47 -22.94 6.60 -26.79
CA ASN A 47 -23.97 7.56 -26.40
C ASN A 47 -23.74 8.16 -25.00
N ASP A 48 -22.72 7.71 -24.27
CA ASP A 48 -22.37 8.24 -22.95
C ASP A 48 -21.95 9.72 -23.09
N PRO A 49 -22.50 10.65 -22.28
CA PRO A 49 -22.17 12.07 -22.33
C PRO A 49 -20.66 12.36 -22.25
N LEU A 50 -19.90 11.58 -21.50
CA LEU A 50 -18.45 11.75 -21.39
C LEU A 50 -17.75 11.37 -22.70
N VAL A 51 -18.18 10.27 -23.31
CA VAL A 51 -17.66 9.80 -24.60
C VAL A 51 -18.01 10.78 -25.71
N LYS A 52 -19.24 11.31 -25.73
CA LYS A 52 -19.67 12.35 -26.68
C LYS A 52 -18.84 13.62 -26.57
N ARG A 53 -18.56 14.08 -25.34
CA ARG A 53 -17.68 15.25 -25.09
C ARG A 53 -16.26 15.02 -25.59
N MET A 54 -15.72 13.82 -25.38
CA MET A 54 -14.38 13.46 -25.83
C MET A 54 -14.27 13.32 -27.36
N ILE A 55 -15.30 12.78 -28.02
CA ILE A 55 -15.33 12.56 -29.47
C ILE A 55 -15.84 13.81 -30.23
N GLY A 56 -16.43 14.79 -29.53
CA GLY A 56 -16.94 16.02 -30.13
C GLY A 56 -18.23 15.85 -30.92
N THR A 57 -18.89 14.68 -30.83
CA THR A 57 -20.21 14.45 -31.41
C THR A 57 -21.26 14.99 -30.46
N ARG A 58 -21.85 16.14 -30.81
CA ARG A 58 -22.98 16.74 -30.07
C ARG A 58 -24.22 15.87 -30.18
#